data_AF-A0A6C0C8P2-F1
#
_entry.id   AF-A0A6C0C8P2-F1
#
_cell.length_a   1.000
_cell.length_b   1.000
_cell.length_c   1.000
_cell.angle_alpha   90.00
_cell.angle_beta   90.00
_cell.angle_gamma   90.00
#
_symmetry.space_group_name_H-M   'P 1'
#
loop_
_entity.id
_entity.type
_entity.pdbx_description
1 polymer ?
#
loop_
_entity_poly.entity_id
_entity_poly.type
_entity_poly.pdbx_seq_one_letter_code
_entity_poly.pdbx_strand_id
1 'polypeptide(L)'
;MLDGVIIIVGVMFVLMFLEYLFPDRDLPKVNGWWLLGLSINIVQLIIGLSAYLLEDYLNFPSRLNLKLYVSDFTGGVVAYFIHIILMYWWHYFRHMIHVLWILFHQFHHSPQRVEILTSFYKHPLEMIINSALMILLSYPVLGISGRSSMWLSIFAGFGEFIYHMNLRTPKFLAYFVQSSVNHTYHHRENSRINCPNYGDIPCFTDILNGTFHNAQTESKSGFNNYRKGDTHAMLRFKDVGNREKSIKITFNDVCHILLLILGSLNLIGYIFFSPTLQGIAFASASSPLPFVFSAYEGIETYSLKYSDILVNNETMIDLNDAYSKIEGPYNLRNVYGAMFTYGPLFKNEKLVQLRQDILRWGICGEKIIILPFAIHNASTIIKTFDGKEFSLSINCNV
;
A
#
# COMPACT_ATOMS: atom_id res chain seq x y z
N MET A 1 6.15 -21.16 8.52
CA MET A 1 6.92 -19.91 8.38
C MET A 1 8.42 -20.16 8.39
N LEU A 2 8.97 -20.89 9.37
CA LEU A 2 10.35 -21.38 9.29
C LEU A 2 10.62 -22.16 7.99
N ASP A 3 9.64 -22.95 7.53
CA ASP A 3 9.70 -23.64 6.24
C ASP A 3 9.95 -22.68 5.06
N GLY A 4 9.34 -21.49 5.08
CA GLY A 4 9.56 -20.47 4.06
C GLY A 4 10.99 -19.93 4.06
N VAL A 5 11.57 -19.71 5.25
CA VAL A 5 12.98 -19.34 5.39
C VAL A 5 13.89 -20.44 4.85
N ILE A 6 13.61 -21.70 5.21
CA ILE A 6 14.37 -22.87 4.72
C ILE A 6 14.28 -22.95 3.19
N ILE A 7 13.10 -22.73 2.60
CA ILE A 7 12.90 -22.71 1.15
C ILE A 7 13.73 -21.60 0.50
N ILE A 8 13.64 -20.36 1.00
CA ILE A 8 14.35 -19.20 0.43
C ILE A 8 15.87 -19.42 0.50
N VAL A 9 16.39 -19.83 1.67
CA VAL A 9 17.82 -20.08 1.87
C VAL A 9 18.29 -21.28 1.04
N GLY A 10 17.50 -22.36 0.98
CA GLY A 10 17.81 -23.53 0.16
C GLY A 10 17.90 -23.18 -1.32
N VAL A 11 16.93 -22.43 -1.85
CA VAL A 11 16.93 -21.95 -3.24
C VAL A 11 18.10 -21.02 -3.50
N MET A 12 18.43 -20.13 -2.57
CA MET A 12 19.62 -19.27 -2.67
C MET A 12 20.89 -20.11 -2.87
N PHE A 13 21.12 -21.14 -2.04
CA PHE A 13 22.30 -22.00 -2.17
C PHE A 13 22.32 -22.80 -3.48
N VAL A 14 21.16 -23.29 -3.94
CA VAL A 14 21.06 -23.96 -5.24
C VAL A 14 21.42 -23.01 -6.37
N LEU A 15 20.88 -21.79 -6.37
CA LEU A 15 21.18 -20.80 -7.40
C LEU A 15 22.64 -20.34 -7.36
N MET A 16 23.23 -20.16 -6.19
CA MET A 16 24.68 -19.87 -6.05
C MET A 16 25.54 -21.02 -6.61
N PHE A 17 25.14 -22.27 -6.39
CA PHE A 17 25.83 -23.42 -6.96
C PHE A 17 25.69 -23.45 -8.49
N LEU A 18 24.51 -23.12 -9.03
CA LEU A 18 24.30 -23.00 -10.47
C LEU A 18 25.10 -21.85 -11.08
N GLU A 19 25.18 -20.69 -10.43
CA GLU A 19 26.01 -19.56 -10.86
C GLU A 19 27.50 -19.94 -10.90
N TYR A 20 27.95 -20.80 -9.97
CA TYR A 20 29.31 -21.29 -9.97
C TYR A 20 29.61 -22.21 -11.17
N LEU A 21 28.65 -23.07 -11.55
CA LEU A 21 28.81 -24.02 -12.66
C LEU A 21 28.59 -23.39 -14.04
N PHE A 22 27.62 -22.48 -14.15
CA PHE A 22 27.14 -21.91 -15.41
C PHE A 22 27.02 -20.38 -15.35
N PRO A 23 28.10 -19.66 -15.00
CA PRO A 23 28.05 -18.20 -14.95
C PRO A 23 27.77 -17.62 -16.34
N ASP A 24 26.84 -16.66 -16.43
CA ASP A 24 26.61 -15.93 -17.67
C ASP A 24 27.75 -14.94 -17.95
N ARG A 25 28.36 -14.39 -16.90
CA ARG A 25 29.53 -13.49 -16.98
C ARG A 25 30.64 -13.78 -15.99
N ASP A 26 31.84 -13.38 -16.39
CA ASP A 26 33.01 -13.31 -15.51
C ASP A 26 32.89 -12.08 -14.59
N LEU A 27 32.67 -12.33 -13.31
CA LEU A 27 32.54 -11.27 -12.32
C LEU A 27 33.92 -10.79 -11.81
N PRO A 28 34.11 -9.48 -11.58
CA PRO A 28 35.39 -8.94 -11.13
C PRO A 28 35.80 -9.51 -9.76
N LYS A 29 37.09 -9.78 -9.57
CA LYS A 29 37.64 -10.26 -8.29
C LYS A 29 37.70 -9.11 -7.29
N VAL A 30 36.88 -9.17 -6.24
CA VAL A 30 36.81 -8.15 -5.18
C VAL A 30 37.30 -8.77 -3.86
N ASN A 31 38.36 -8.20 -3.28
CA ASN A 31 38.95 -8.70 -2.04
C ASN A 31 37.96 -8.62 -0.87
N GLY A 32 37.80 -9.73 -0.14
CA GLY A 32 36.91 -9.81 1.03
C GLY A 32 35.41 -9.83 0.70
N TRP A 33 35.04 -9.91 -0.59
CA TRP A 33 33.64 -9.90 -1.03
C TRP A 33 32.79 -10.97 -0.35
N TRP A 34 33.24 -12.22 -0.34
CA TRP A 34 32.50 -13.33 0.27
C TRP A 34 32.22 -13.11 1.75
N LEU A 35 33.23 -12.65 2.52
CA LEU A 35 33.05 -12.38 3.94
C LEU A 35 32.02 -11.27 4.17
N LEU A 36 32.14 -10.16 3.44
CA LEU A 36 31.22 -9.03 3.57
C LEU A 36 29.81 -9.38 3.10
N GLY A 37 29.66 -9.96 1.92
CA GLY A 37 28.37 -10.37 1.35
C GLY A 37 27.64 -11.37 2.23
N LEU A 38 28.33 -12.42 2.72
CA LEU A 38 27.74 -13.38 3.65
C LEU A 38 27.35 -12.72 4.97
N SER A 39 28.19 -11.83 5.52
CA SER A 39 27.88 -11.13 6.77
C SER A 39 26.61 -10.27 6.65
N ILE A 40 26.45 -9.55 5.55
CA ILE A 40 25.24 -8.73 5.28
C ILE A 40 24.01 -9.62 5.09
N ASN A 41 24.13 -10.76 4.39
CA ASN A 41 23.02 -11.71 4.23
C ASN A 41 22.63 -12.38 5.57
N ILE A 42 23.59 -12.64 6.47
CA ILE A 42 23.30 -13.13 7.83
C ILE A 42 22.53 -12.06 8.60
N VAL A 43 22.90 -10.79 8.49
CA VAL A 43 22.14 -9.67 9.10
C VAL A 43 20.72 -9.60 8.55
N GLN A 44 20.53 -9.73 7.23
CA GLN A 44 19.20 -9.83 6.61
C GLN A 44 18.39 -10.98 7.21
N LEU A 45 18.99 -12.17 7.35
CA LEU A 45 18.33 -13.33 7.91
C LEU A 45 17.91 -13.09 9.37
N ILE A 46 18.78 -12.47 10.18
CA ILE A 46 18.47 -12.12 11.58
C ILE A 46 17.30 -11.12 11.64
N ILE A 47 17.30 -10.09 10.79
CA ILE A 47 16.23 -9.09 10.73
C ILE A 47 14.91 -9.76 10.31
N GLY A 48 14.93 -10.61 9.28
CA GLY A 48 13.74 -11.35 8.83
C GLY A 48 13.21 -12.32 9.89
N LEU A 49 14.09 -13.06 10.57
CA LEU A 49 13.70 -13.94 11.68
C LEU A 49 13.16 -13.15 12.87
N SER A 50 13.73 -11.99 13.16
CA SER A 50 13.23 -11.11 14.23
C SER A 50 11.86 -10.53 13.90
N ALA A 51 11.64 -10.11 12.65
CA ALA A 51 10.32 -9.69 12.18
C ALA A 51 9.28 -10.81 12.33
N TYR A 52 9.65 -12.06 12.03
CA TYR A 52 8.82 -13.24 12.26
C TYR A 52 8.52 -13.49 13.75
N LEU A 53 9.54 -13.46 14.62
CA LEU A 53 9.35 -13.68 16.06
C LEU A 53 8.47 -12.61 16.70
N LEU A 54 8.45 -11.41 16.12
CA LEU A 54 7.63 -10.29 16.57
C LEU A 54 6.27 -10.22 15.86
N GLU A 55 5.95 -11.15 14.96
CA GLU A 55 4.73 -11.08 14.13
C GLU A 55 3.46 -10.99 14.97
N ASP A 56 3.35 -11.77 16.04
CA ASP A 56 2.16 -11.74 16.91
C ASP A 56 1.92 -10.36 17.54
N TYR A 57 2.98 -9.61 17.80
CA TYR A 57 2.91 -8.23 18.31
C TYR A 57 2.66 -7.20 17.20
N LEU A 58 2.97 -7.55 15.95
CA LEU A 58 2.86 -6.69 14.77
C LEU A 58 1.60 -7.01 13.94
N ASN A 59 0.77 -7.95 14.42
CA ASN A 59 -0.50 -8.32 13.81
C ASN A 59 -1.58 -7.29 14.15
N PHE A 60 -1.55 -6.17 13.45
CA PHE A 60 -2.55 -5.12 13.59
C PHE A 60 -3.90 -5.55 12.99
N PRO A 61 -5.02 -5.07 13.57
CA PRO A 61 -6.33 -5.32 12.98
C PRO A 61 -6.41 -4.77 11.55
N SER A 62 -7.13 -5.47 10.68
CA SER A 62 -7.35 -5.09 9.29
C SER A 62 -8.82 -4.85 9.02
N ARG A 63 -9.11 -3.85 8.18
CA ARG A 63 -10.47 -3.62 7.65
C ARG A 63 -10.84 -4.58 6.52
N LEU A 64 -9.87 -4.99 5.69
CA LEU A 64 -10.10 -5.93 4.59
C LEU A 64 -10.19 -7.37 5.10
N ASN A 65 -9.29 -7.75 6.02
CA ASN A 65 -9.25 -9.07 6.65
C ASN A 65 -9.34 -10.23 5.65
N LEU A 66 -8.49 -10.17 4.60
CA LEU A 66 -8.56 -11.02 3.42
C LEU A 66 -8.46 -12.52 3.76
N LYS A 67 -7.79 -12.88 4.87
CA LYS A 67 -7.67 -14.28 5.33
C LYS A 67 -9.02 -14.99 5.56
N LEU A 68 -10.12 -14.25 5.72
CA LEU A 68 -11.47 -14.83 5.85
C LEU A 68 -12.07 -15.29 4.52
N TYR A 69 -11.56 -14.79 3.39
CA TYR A 69 -12.18 -14.97 2.07
C TYR A 69 -11.33 -15.82 1.11
N VAL A 70 -10.04 -16.00 1.39
CA VAL A 70 -9.11 -16.70 0.47
C VAL A 70 -8.22 -17.69 1.21
N SER A 71 -7.71 -18.69 0.48
CA SER A 71 -6.72 -19.64 1.00
C SER A 71 -5.38 -18.95 1.30
N ASP A 72 -4.54 -19.57 2.14
CA ASP A 72 -3.21 -19.03 2.45
C ASP A 72 -2.34 -18.78 1.21
N PHE A 73 -2.40 -19.69 0.23
CA PHE A 73 -1.63 -19.55 -1.01
C PHE A 73 -2.17 -18.39 -1.86
N THR A 74 -3.49 -18.35 -2.08
CA THR A 74 -4.14 -17.29 -2.84
C THR A 74 -3.94 -15.92 -2.20
N GLY A 75 -4.01 -15.84 -0.86
CA GLY A 75 -3.73 -14.62 -0.10
C GLY A 75 -2.29 -14.14 -0.30
N GLY A 76 -1.32 -15.07 -0.30
CA GLY A 76 0.08 -14.76 -0.61
C GLY A 76 0.30 -14.25 -2.04
N VAL A 77 -0.38 -14.84 -3.03
CA VAL A 77 -0.32 -14.39 -4.43
C VAL A 77 -0.89 -12.98 -4.58
N VAL A 78 -2.08 -12.73 -4.03
CA VAL A 78 -2.70 -11.39 -4.06
C VAL A 78 -1.81 -10.36 -3.37
N ALA A 79 -1.27 -10.71 -2.19
CA ALA A 79 -0.35 -9.83 -1.48
C ALA A 79 0.92 -9.54 -2.28
N TYR A 80 1.48 -10.53 -2.99
CA TYR A 80 2.63 -10.34 -3.86
C TYR A 80 2.36 -9.39 -5.03
N PHE A 81 1.21 -9.50 -5.69
CA PHE A 81 0.81 -8.56 -6.76
C PHE A 81 0.68 -7.11 -6.28
N ILE A 82 0.22 -6.89 -5.05
CA ILE A 82 0.16 -5.54 -4.49
C ILE A 82 1.56 -5.10 -4.04
N HIS A 83 2.35 -6.03 -3.51
CA HIS A 83 3.73 -5.80 -3.08
C HIS A 83 4.62 -5.34 -4.22
N ILE A 84 4.54 -5.93 -5.43
CA ILE A 84 5.37 -5.50 -6.56
C ILE A 84 5.09 -4.04 -6.96
N ILE A 85 3.84 -3.57 -6.83
CA ILE A 85 3.48 -2.17 -7.12
C ILE A 85 4.06 -1.25 -6.03
N LEU A 86 3.91 -1.64 -4.77
CA LEU A 86 4.48 -0.91 -3.64
C LEU A 86 6.01 -0.81 -3.76
N MET A 87 6.67 -1.91 -4.05
CA MET A 87 8.12 -1.99 -4.12
C MET A 87 8.68 -1.31 -5.36
N TYR A 88 7.96 -1.31 -6.49
CA TYR A 88 8.30 -0.49 -7.65
C TYR A 88 8.41 0.99 -7.28
N TRP A 89 7.38 1.56 -6.64
CA TRP A 89 7.42 2.98 -6.25
C TRP A 89 8.47 3.25 -5.18
N TRP A 90 8.60 2.35 -4.21
CA TRP A 90 9.65 2.44 -3.20
C TRP A 90 11.06 2.45 -3.83
N HIS A 91 11.29 1.61 -4.84
CA HIS A 91 12.55 1.56 -5.58
C HIS A 91 12.75 2.84 -6.40
N TYR A 92 11.76 3.28 -7.18
CA TYR A 92 11.80 4.51 -7.95
C TYR A 92 12.13 5.74 -7.07
N PHE A 93 11.42 5.92 -5.95
CA PHE A 93 11.66 7.05 -5.05
C PHE A 93 13.04 7.00 -4.38
N ARG A 94 13.56 5.81 -4.08
CA ARG A 94 14.92 5.66 -3.54
C ARG A 94 16.01 6.11 -4.52
N HIS A 95 15.77 6.05 -5.82
CA HIS A 95 16.68 6.63 -6.82
C HIS A 95 16.52 8.15 -6.95
N MET A 96 15.27 8.60 -7.05
CA MET A 96 14.95 9.98 -7.35
C MET A 96 15.23 10.92 -6.18
N ILE A 97 14.87 10.51 -4.95
CA ILE A 97 15.02 11.33 -3.75
C ILE A 97 16.39 11.09 -3.13
N HIS A 98 17.20 12.14 -3.07
CA HIS A 98 18.60 12.05 -2.65
C HIS A 98 18.79 11.46 -1.25
N VAL A 99 17.94 11.86 -0.31
CA VAL A 99 18.00 11.35 1.06
C VAL A 99 17.69 9.86 1.10
N LEU A 100 16.67 9.41 0.36
CA LEU A 100 16.33 7.98 0.30
C LEU A 100 17.44 7.15 -0.35
N TRP A 101 18.10 7.67 -1.37
CA TRP A 101 19.28 7.03 -1.97
C TRP A 101 20.37 6.79 -0.93
N ILE A 102 20.74 7.82 -0.19
CA ILE A 102 21.83 7.75 0.79
C ILE A 102 21.49 6.79 1.94
N LEU A 103 20.25 6.84 2.42
CA LEU A 103 19.80 6.04 3.56
C LEU A 103 19.54 4.57 3.21
N PHE A 104 19.05 4.31 1.99
CA PHE A 104 18.38 3.05 1.68
C PHE A 104 18.74 2.42 0.34
N HIS A 105 19.71 2.93 -0.43
CA HIS A 105 19.95 2.31 -1.74
C HIS A 105 21.34 2.43 -2.35
N GLN A 106 22.11 3.47 -1.99
CA GLN A 106 23.49 3.60 -2.46
C GLN A 106 24.36 2.39 -2.09
N PHE A 107 24.09 1.79 -0.92
CA PHE A 107 24.84 0.63 -0.45
C PHE A 107 24.59 -0.56 -1.38
N HIS A 108 23.34 -0.75 -1.80
CA HIS A 108 22.93 -1.79 -2.74
C HIS A 108 23.54 -1.61 -4.13
N HIS A 109 23.67 -0.37 -4.61
CA HIS A 109 24.32 -0.07 -5.89
C HIS A 109 25.84 -0.06 -5.86
N SER A 110 26.46 -0.16 -4.68
CA SER A 110 27.92 -0.08 -4.54
C SER A 110 28.72 -1.29 -5.08
N PRO A 111 28.22 -2.54 -5.07
CA PRO A 111 28.97 -3.69 -5.56
C PRO A 111 29.24 -3.62 -7.06
N GLN A 112 30.45 -4.03 -7.44
CA GLN A 112 30.80 -4.29 -8.84
C GLN A 112 30.36 -5.69 -9.31
N ARG A 113 29.85 -6.50 -8.39
CA ARG A 113 29.37 -7.86 -8.61
C ARG A 113 27.87 -7.90 -8.37
N VAL A 114 27.11 -8.21 -9.42
CA VAL A 114 25.69 -8.51 -9.33
C VAL A 114 25.55 -10.02 -9.53
N GLU A 115 25.15 -10.72 -8.48
CA GLU A 115 24.99 -12.18 -8.42
C GLU A 115 23.98 -12.52 -7.32
N ILE A 116 23.64 -13.79 -7.11
CA ILE A 116 22.65 -14.21 -6.09
C ILE A 116 22.99 -13.65 -4.71
N LEU A 117 24.28 -13.62 -4.34
CA LEU A 117 24.72 -13.08 -3.05
C LEU A 117 24.39 -11.58 -2.89
N THR A 118 24.30 -10.84 -4.01
CA THR A 118 24.00 -9.40 -4.05
C THR A 118 22.51 -9.11 -3.84
N SER A 119 21.61 -10.08 -4.01
CA SER A 119 20.15 -9.90 -3.91
C SER A 119 19.71 -9.21 -2.61
N PHE A 120 20.36 -9.56 -1.49
CA PHE A 120 20.12 -8.94 -0.19
C PHE A 120 21.32 -8.16 0.34
N TYR A 121 22.25 -7.76 -0.53
CA TYR A 121 23.30 -6.82 -0.17
C TYR A 121 22.69 -5.41 -0.07
N LYS A 122 22.13 -5.10 1.11
CA LYS A 122 21.36 -3.87 1.39
C LYS A 122 21.83 -3.25 2.69
N HIS A 123 21.52 -1.97 2.89
CA HIS A 123 21.84 -1.33 4.17
C HIS A 123 20.92 -1.91 5.28
N PRO A 124 21.38 -2.21 6.51
CA PRO A 124 20.52 -2.80 7.55
C PRO A 124 19.23 -2.00 7.82
N LEU A 125 19.31 -0.67 7.75
CA LEU A 125 18.15 0.20 7.86
C LEU A 125 17.14 -0.01 6.70
N GLU A 126 17.62 -0.21 5.47
CA GLU A 126 16.77 -0.55 4.32
C GLU A 126 16.04 -1.87 4.56
N MET A 127 16.74 -2.87 5.09
CA MET A 127 16.16 -4.19 5.40
C MET A 127 15.03 -4.09 6.42
N ILE A 128 15.22 -3.27 7.47
CA ILE A 128 14.20 -3.02 8.50
C ILE A 128 12.99 -2.31 7.88
N ILE A 129 13.20 -1.26 7.08
CA ILE A 129 12.10 -0.52 6.44
C ILE A 129 11.36 -1.38 5.43
N ASN A 130 12.04 -2.18 4.62
CA ASN A 130 11.40 -3.12 3.69
C ASN A 130 10.54 -4.14 4.44
N SER A 131 11.07 -4.68 5.56
CA SER A 131 10.32 -5.60 6.42
C SER A 131 9.09 -4.91 7.03
N ALA A 132 9.23 -3.67 7.50
CA ALA A 132 8.12 -2.90 8.04
C ALA A 132 7.05 -2.62 6.97
N LEU A 133 7.43 -2.22 5.75
CA LEU A 133 6.50 -2.01 4.63
C LEU A 133 5.74 -3.30 4.30
N MET A 134 6.43 -4.45 4.30
CA MET A 134 5.80 -5.74 4.06
C MET A 134 4.80 -6.12 5.18
N ILE A 135 5.16 -5.89 6.44
CA ILE A 135 4.28 -6.14 7.61
C ILE A 135 3.05 -5.23 7.56
N LEU A 136 3.24 -3.94 7.26
CA LEU A 136 2.15 -2.97 7.09
C LEU A 136 1.20 -3.36 5.97
N LEU A 137 1.73 -3.84 4.85
CA LEU A 137 0.91 -4.36 3.76
C LEU A 137 0.14 -5.62 4.19
N SER A 138 0.83 -6.60 4.78
CA SER A 138 0.26 -7.90 5.13
C SER A 138 -0.85 -7.80 6.18
N TYR A 139 -0.62 -7.09 7.29
CA TYR A 139 -1.53 -7.12 8.43
C TYR A 139 -2.54 -5.97 8.42
N PRO A 140 -2.20 -4.70 8.72
CA PRO A 140 -3.23 -3.66 8.81
C PRO A 140 -3.93 -3.37 7.48
N VAL A 141 -3.21 -3.44 6.35
CA VAL A 141 -3.81 -3.16 5.03
C VAL A 141 -4.63 -4.36 4.54
N LEU A 142 -4.01 -5.50 4.26
CA LEU A 142 -4.70 -6.64 3.63
C LEU A 142 -5.35 -7.58 4.65
N GLY A 143 -4.79 -7.74 5.84
CA GLY A 143 -5.28 -8.68 6.85
C GLY A 143 -5.14 -10.14 6.42
N ILE A 144 -4.01 -10.49 5.80
CA ILE A 144 -3.71 -11.87 5.41
C ILE A 144 -3.21 -12.69 6.61
N SER A 145 -3.19 -14.03 6.47
CA SER A 145 -2.63 -14.92 7.49
C SER A 145 -1.10 -14.87 7.49
N GLY A 146 -0.45 -15.24 8.60
CA GLY A 146 1.01 -15.41 8.63
C GLY A 146 1.53 -16.42 7.59
N ARG A 147 0.74 -17.46 7.27
CA ARG A 147 1.06 -18.38 6.16
C ARG A 147 0.98 -17.72 4.78
N SER A 148 0.04 -16.79 4.56
CA SER A 148 0.00 -15.99 3.34
C SER A 148 1.21 -15.04 3.26
N SER A 149 1.58 -14.42 4.38
CA SER A 149 2.77 -13.56 4.50
C SER A 149 4.07 -14.33 4.19
N MET A 150 4.14 -15.61 4.59
CA MET A 150 5.21 -16.53 4.20
C MET A 150 5.30 -16.71 2.68
N TRP A 151 4.17 -16.96 2.01
CA TRP A 151 4.13 -17.10 0.56
C TRP A 151 4.54 -15.82 -0.15
N LEU A 152 4.05 -14.66 0.32
CA LEU A 152 4.51 -13.34 -0.14
C LEU A 152 6.03 -13.23 -0.05
N SER A 153 6.62 -13.60 1.09
CA SER A 153 8.07 -13.55 1.30
C SER A 153 8.84 -14.49 0.37
N ILE A 154 8.29 -15.69 0.09
CA ILE A 154 8.87 -16.64 -0.87
C ILE A 154 8.86 -16.05 -2.28
N PHE A 155 7.74 -15.50 -2.72
CA PHE A 155 7.62 -14.90 -4.07
C PHE A 155 8.53 -13.68 -4.23
N ALA A 156 8.55 -12.78 -3.24
CA ALA A 156 9.44 -11.62 -3.25
C ALA A 156 10.92 -12.03 -3.25
N GLY A 157 11.30 -13.01 -2.42
CA GLY A 157 12.67 -13.53 -2.39
C GLY A 157 13.09 -14.18 -3.71
N PHE A 158 12.18 -14.91 -4.37
CA PHE A 158 12.45 -15.49 -5.69
C PHE A 158 12.58 -14.42 -6.77
N GLY A 159 11.76 -13.36 -6.73
CA GLY A 159 11.93 -12.18 -7.57
C GLY A 159 13.34 -11.63 -7.44
N GLU A 160 13.74 -11.29 -6.21
CA GLU A 160 15.08 -10.78 -5.88
C GLU A 160 16.20 -11.66 -6.43
N PHE A 161 16.08 -12.99 -6.35
CA PHE A 161 17.06 -13.89 -6.93
C PHE A 161 17.10 -13.85 -8.45
N ILE A 162 15.95 -13.90 -9.12
CA ILE A 162 15.88 -14.02 -10.58
C ILE A 162 16.51 -12.82 -11.28
N TYR A 163 16.31 -11.61 -10.78
CA TYR A 163 16.88 -10.42 -11.43
C TYR A 163 18.31 -10.10 -10.99
N HIS A 164 18.84 -10.71 -9.92
CA HIS A 164 20.25 -10.55 -9.56
C HIS A 164 21.15 -11.67 -10.07
N MET A 165 20.60 -12.84 -10.39
CA MET A 165 21.40 -14.01 -10.74
C MET A 165 22.29 -13.77 -11.95
N ASN A 166 23.51 -14.27 -11.88
CA ASN A 166 24.47 -14.37 -12.97
C ASN A 166 24.23 -15.64 -13.79
N LEU A 167 22.98 -15.85 -14.20
CA LEU A 167 22.56 -16.95 -15.07
C LEU A 167 21.87 -16.38 -16.29
N ARG A 168 22.09 -17.03 -17.44
CA ARG A 168 21.51 -16.61 -18.71
C ARG A 168 20.00 -16.80 -18.70
N THR A 169 19.25 -15.74 -18.97
CA THR A 169 17.79 -15.78 -19.08
C THR A 169 17.31 -15.57 -20.53
N PRO A 170 16.23 -16.26 -20.97
CA PRO A 170 15.59 -15.97 -22.24
C PRO A 170 15.11 -14.52 -22.33
N LYS A 171 15.45 -13.82 -23.42
CA LYS A 171 15.15 -12.38 -23.61
C LYS A 171 13.65 -12.03 -23.52
N PHE A 172 12.76 -12.93 -23.93
CA PHE A 172 11.32 -12.66 -23.88
C PHE A 172 10.76 -12.69 -22.45
N LEU A 173 11.44 -13.37 -21.50
CA LEU A 173 11.00 -13.37 -20.10
C LEU A 173 11.18 -12.00 -19.46
N ALA A 174 12.08 -11.16 -19.99
CA ALA A 174 12.36 -9.81 -19.50
C ALA A 174 11.12 -8.87 -19.44
N TYR A 175 10.03 -9.22 -20.13
CA TYR A 175 8.76 -8.49 -20.08
C TYR A 175 7.86 -8.90 -18.91
N PHE A 176 8.01 -10.12 -18.40
CA PHE A 176 7.15 -10.72 -17.37
C PHE A 176 7.87 -10.93 -16.03
N VAL A 177 9.19 -11.05 -16.06
CA VAL A 177 10.05 -11.10 -14.88
C VAL A 177 11.27 -10.27 -15.21
N GLN A 178 11.69 -9.41 -14.28
CA GLN A 178 12.88 -8.59 -14.49
C GLN A 178 14.08 -9.49 -14.77
N SER A 179 14.73 -9.30 -15.92
CA SER A 179 15.86 -10.13 -16.31
C SER A 179 17.14 -9.68 -15.60
N SER A 180 18.05 -10.61 -15.39
CA SER A 180 19.39 -10.35 -14.86
C SER A 180 20.14 -9.29 -15.66
N VAL A 181 20.00 -9.29 -16.99
CA VAL A 181 20.60 -8.31 -17.89
C VAL A 181 20.01 -6.91 -17.66
N ASN A 182 18.68 -6.81 -17.57
CA ASN A 182 17.99 -5.53 -17.34
C ASN A 182 18.34 -4.93 -15.98
N HIS A 183 18.43 -5.76 -14.95
CA HIS A 183 18.79 -5.30 -13.60
C HIS A 183 20.27 -4.95 -13.49
N THR A 184 21.15 -5.67 -14.20
CA THR A 184 22.58 -5.29 -14.26
C THR A 184 22.75 -3.94 -14.96
N TYR A 185 21.95 -3.67 -16.00
CA TYR A 185 21.89 -2.36 -16.65
C TYR A 185 21.31 -1.26 -15.75
N HIS A 186 20.38 -1.62 -14.88
CA HIS A 186 19.90 -0.74 -13.81
C HIS A 186 21.04 -0.41 -12.82
N HIS A 187 21.84 -1.41 -12.43
CA HIS A 187 23.04 -1.29 -11.59
C HIS A 187 24.27 -0.72 -12.29
N ARG A 188 24.13 -0.16 -13.51
CA ARG A 188 25.29 0.35 -14.28
C ARG A 188 26.10 1.37 -13.49
N GLU A 189 27.36 1.52 -13.85
CA GLU A 189 28.34 2.31 -13.12
C GLU A 189 27.82 3.73 -12.82
N ASN A 190 27.92 4.15 -11.55
CA ASN A 190 27.46 5.44 -11.04
C ASN A 190 25.99 5.78 -11.37
N SER A 191 25.17 4.77 -11.64
CA SER A 191 23.75 4.95 -11.89
C SER A 191 23.04 5.37 -10.61
N ARG A 192 22.23 6.42 -10.74
CA ARG A 192 21.29 6.84 -9.71
C ARG A 192 20.06 7.43 -10.36
N ILE A 193 20.22 8.56 -11.05
CA ILE A 193 19.12 9.26 -11.73
C ILE A 193 19.00 8.69 -13.16
N ASN A 194 17.77 8.59 -13.68
CA ASN A 194 17.45 8.06 -15.00
C ASN A 194 17.86 6.58 -15.21
N CYS A 195 17.78 5.78 -14.15
CA CYS A 195 17.88 4.33 -14.26
C CYS A 195 16.54 3.79 -14.80
N PRO A 196 16.53 2.81 -15.71
CA PRO A 196 15.33 2.07 -16.05
C PRO A 196 15.19 0.82 -15.16
N ASN A 197 14.06 0.13 -15.28
CA ASN A 197 13.81 -1.19 -14.69
C ASN A 197 13.84 -1.21 -13.14
N TYR A 198 12.78 -0.72 -12.51
CA TYR A 198 12.63 -0.67 -11.05
C TYR A 198 11.79 -1.82 -10.47
N GLY A 199 10.97 -2.49 -11.28
CA GLY A 199 10.00 -3.48 -10.78
C GLY A 199 10.29 -4.92 -11.21
N ASP A 200 9.96 -5.83 -10.31
CA ASP A 200 10.11 -7.28 -10.45
C ASP A 200 9.35 -7.86 -11.65
N ILE A 201 8.17 -7.29 -11.96
CA ILE A 201 7.30 -7.72 -13.06
C ILE A 201 7.06 -6.53 -14.01
N PRO A 202 7.94 -6.33 -15.01
CA PRO A 202 7.96 -5.12 -15.81
C PRO A 202 6.66 -4.78 -16.54
N CYS A 203 5.87 -5.78 -16.96
CA CYS A 203 4.60 -5.54 -17.63
C CYS A 203 3.53 -4.88 -16.75
N PHE A 204 3.59 -5.04 -15.42
CA PHE A 204 2.67 -4.41 -14.47
C PHE A 204 3.23 -3.13 -13.86
N THR A 205 4.52 -2.84 -14.04
CA THR A 205 5.19 -1.70 -13.41
C THR A 205 5.89 -0.83 -14.44
N ASP A 206 7.04 -1.25 -14.94
CA ASP A 206 7.94 -0.42 -15.72
C ASP A 206 7.39 -0.04 -17.10
N ILE A 207 6.69 -0.96 -17.76
CA ILE A 207 6.06 -0.69 -19.07
C ILE A 207 4.94 0.33 -18.90
N LEU A 208 4.11 0.19 -17.86
CA LEU A 208 3.00 1.11 -17.59
C LEU A 208 3.48 2.51 -17.21
N ASN A 209 4.63 2.61 -16.54
CA ASN A 209 5.21 3.88 -16.09
C ASN A 209 6.29 4.44 -17.03
N GLY A 210 6.56 3.78 -18.17
CA GLY A 210 7.55 4.25 -19.14
C GLY A 210 9.01 4.18 -18.66
N THR A 211 9.32 3.36 -17.65
CA THR A 211 10.68 3.16 -17.12
C THR A 211 11.33 1.87 -17.61
N PHE A 212 10.67 1.12 -18.49
CA PHE A 212 11.18 -0.15 -19.02
C PHE A 212 12.28 0.06 -20.06
N HIS A 213 13.37 -0.69 -19.92
CA HIS A 213 14.43 -0.80 -20.92
C HIS A 213 14.90 -2.25 -21.06
N ASN A 214 14.66 -2.85 -22.23
CA ASN A 214 15.13 -4.19 -22.56
C ASN A 214 16.60 -4.14 -23.03
N ALA A 215 17.52 -4.18 -22.07
CA ALA A 215 18.94 -4.09 -22.31
C ALA A 215 19.41 -5.28 -23.18
N GLN A 216 20.12 -4.97 -24.27
CA GLN A 216 20.68 -5.99 -25.16
C GLN A 216 22.05 -6.49 -24.70
N THR A 217 22.77 -5.64 -23.97
CA THR A 217 24.12 -5.88 -23.50
C THR A 217 24.24 -5.39 -22.06
N GLU A 218 25.06 -6.09 -21.31
CA GLU A 218 25.34 -5.77 -19.92
C GLU A 218 26.22 -4.52 -19.78
N SER A 219 26.28 -3.98 -18.57
CA SER A 219 27.08 -2.82 -18.21
C SER A 219 27.96 -3.13 -16.99
N LYS A 220 29.11 -2.45 -16.89
CA LYS A 220 29.88 -2.44 -15.64
C LYS A 220 29.02 -1.88 -14.50
N SER A 221 29.10 -2.49 -13.32
CA SER A 221 28.33 -2.09 -12.14
C SER A 221 29.20 -1.47 -11.04
N GLY A 222 28.57 -0.80 -10.09
CA GLY A 222 29.23 -0.23 -8.91
C GLY A 222 29.65 1.23 -9.08
N PHE A 223 30.48 1.72 -8.15
CA PHE A 223 31.04 3.07 -8.22
C PHE A 223 32.46 3.05 -8.82
N ASN A 224 32.72 3.93 -9.79
CA ASN A 224 34.02 3.99 -10.50
C ASN A 224 35.21 4.33 -9.58
N ASN A 225 34.96 5.10 -8.52
CA ASN A 225 35.97 5.61 -7.58
C ASN A 225 35.82 4.97 -6.20
N TYR A 226 35.44 3.70 -6.13
CA TYR A 226 35.29 2.97 -4.87
C TYR A 226 36.63 2.81 -4.15
N ARG A 227 36.70 3.29 -2.91
CA ARG A 227 37.90 3.27 -2.04
C ARG A 227 37.72 2.34 -0.86
N LYS A 228 38.85 1.86 -0.33
CA LYS A 228 38.88 1.13 0.95
C LYS A 228 38.29 2.01 2.06
N GLY A 229 37.18 1.56 2.66
CA GLY A 229 36.45 2.30 3.70
C GLY A 229 35.13 2.92 3.25
N ASP A 230 34.83 2.93 1.94
CA ASP A 230 33.56 3.47 1.43
C ASP A 230 32.35 2.64 1.91
N THR A 231 32.48 1.32 2.10
CA THR A 231 31.47 0.49 2.79
C THR A 231 31.07 1.09 4.12
N HIS A 232 32.08 1.41 4.95
CA HIS A 232 31.87 1.95 6.29
C HIS A 232 31.33 3.37 6.27
N ALA A 233 31.71 4.16 5.26
CA ALA A 233 31.16 5.48 5.03
C ALA A 233 29.66 5.42 4.71
N MET A 234 29.23 4.50 3.83
CA MET A 234 27.81 4.30 3.50
C MET A 234 27.01 3.75 4.68
N LEU A 235 27.58 2.85 5.49
CA LEU A 235 26.96 2.39 6.75
C LEU A 235 26.76 3.51 7.78
N ARG A 236 27.49 4.62 7.63
CA ARG A 236 27.32 5.86 8.40
C ARG A 236 26.58 6.94 7.60
N PHE A 237 25.86 6.54 6.55
CA PHE A 237 25.03 7.43 5.71
C PHE A 237 25.81 8.54 5.00
N LYS A 238 27.09 8.33 4.68
CA LYS A 238 27.86 9.24 3.84
C LYS A 238 27.60 8.94 2.37
N ASP A 239 27.49 9.99 1.55
CA ASP A 239 27.42 9.85 0.10
C ASP A 239 28.81 9.53 -0.47
N VAL A 240 28.94 8.34 -1.04
CA VAL A 240 30.18 7.90 -1.71
C VAL A 240 30.18 8.24 -3.19
N GLY A 241 29.01 8.27 -3.83
CA GLY A 241 28.86 8.53 -5.26
C GLY A 241 29.09 10.01 -5.61
N ASN A 242 28.74 10.92 -4.71
CA ASN A 242 28.92 12.35 -4.89
C ASN A 242 29.58 12.99 -3.65
N ARG A 243 30.90 12.76 -3.52
CA ARG A 243 31.74 13.16 -2.37
C ARG A 243 31.75 14.67 -2.03
N GLU A 244 31.04 15.52 -2.76
CA GLU A 244 31.04 16.97 -2.62
C GLU A 244 29.83 17.57 -1.89
N LYS A 245 28.77 16.81 -1.56
CA LYS A 245 27.58 17.39 -0.91
C LYS A 245 27.13 16.58 0.31
N SER A 246 27.22 17.19 1.49
CA SER A 246 26.44 16.74 2.64
C SER A 246 24.96 17.03 2.42
N ILE A 247 24.08 16.13 2.86
CA ILE A 247 22.64 16.39 2.89
C ILE A 247 22.43 17.64 3.76
N LYS A 248 21.91 18.71 3.17
CA LYS A 248 21.37 19.86 3.91
C LYS A 248 19.86 19.75 3.89
N ILE A 249 19.28 19.36 5.03
CA ILE A 249 17.82 19.44 5.23
C ILE A 249 17.52 20.91 5.55
N THR A 250 16.72 21.56 4.70
CA THR A 250 16.28 22.94 4.90
C THR A 250 15.05 22.98 5.80
N PHE A 251 14.75 24.15 6.38
CA PHE A 251 13.51 24.34 7.14
C PHE A 251 12.26 24.04 6.28
N ASN A 252 12.29 24.43 5.00
CA ASN A 252 11.21 24.13 4.07
C ASN A 252 11.01 22.62 3.91
N ASP A 253 12.08 21.84 3.78
CA ASP A 253 11.96 20.38 3.68
C ASP A 253 11.26 19.78 4.91
N VAL A 254 11.62 20.27 6.11
CA VAL A 254 10.95 19.88 7.35
C VAL A 254 9.46 20.25 7.32
N CYS A 255 9.12 21.46 6.89
CA CYS A 255 7.72 21.88 6.75
C CYS A 255 6.94 21.00 5.76
N HIS A 256 7.50 20.66 4.60
CA HIS A 256 6.86 19.77 3.63
C HIS A 256 6.63 18.37 4.23
N ILE A 257 7.61 17.82 4.94
CA ILE A 257 7.47 16.52 5.62
C ILE A 257 6.36 16.58 6.68
N LEU A 258 6.33 17.62 7.50
CA LEU A 258 5.28 17.80 8.52
C LEU A 258 3.89 17.93 7.88
N LEU A 259 3.77 18.65 6.77
CA LEU A 259 2.53 18.76 6.01
C LEU A 259 2.08 17.43 5.43
N LEU A 260 3.00 16.60 4.90
CA LEU A 260 2.68 15.26 4.41
C LEU A 260 2.21 14.34 5.53
N ILE A 261 2.87 14.39 6.70
CA ILE A 261 2.47 13.63 7.90
C ILE A 261 1.07 14.07 8.34
N LEU A 262 0.85 15.38 8.44
CA LEU A 262 -0.44 15.93 8.82
C LEU A 262 -1.51 15.52 7.82
N GLY A 263 -1.29 15.70 6.52
CA GLY A 263 -2.23 15.34 5.46
C GLY A 263 -2.55 13.85 5.38
N SER A 264 -1.63 12.98 5.84
CA SER A 264 -1.84 11.52 5.87
C SER A 264 -2.46 11.01 7.17
N LEU A 265 -2.53 11.85 8.20
CA LEU A 265 -2.90 11.45 9.57
C LEU A 265 -4.28 10.80 9.66
N ASN A 266 -5.26 11.28 8.87
CA ASN A 266 -6.59 10.69 8.82
C ASN A 266 -6.57 9.28 8.23
N LEU A 267 -5.85 9.10 7.11
CA LEU A 267 -5.69 7.80 6.47
C LEU A 267 -4.97 6.81 7.39
N ILE A 268 -3.91 7.25 8.08
CA ILE A 268 -3.19 6.44 9.07
C ILE A 268 -4.14 6.06 10.21
N GLY A 269 -4.84 7.03 10.79
CA GLY A 269 -5.82 6.77 11.85
C GLY A 269 -6.95 5.83 11.41
N TYR A 270 -7.35 5.89 10.13
CA TYR A 270 -8.34 5.00 9.55
C TYR A 270 -7.82 3.56 9.45
N ILE A 271 -6.61 3.36 8.88
CA ILE A 271 -5.97 2.05 8.70
C ILE A 271 -5.71 1.38 10.05
N PHE A 272 -5.19 2.11 11.03
CA PHE A 272 -4.83 1.56 12.34
C PHE A 272 -5.94 1.58 13.38
N PHE A 273 -7.20 1.86 12.98
CA PHE A 273 -8.34 1.94 13.89
C PHE A 273 -8.08 2.88 15.10
N SER A 274 -7.46 4.04 14.87
CA SER A 274 -7.12 5.00 15.92
C SER A 274 -8.02 6.25 15.85
N PRO A 275 -9.06 6.34 16.72
CA PRO A 275 -9.89 7.54 16.82
C PRO A 275 -9.09 8.78 17.22
N THR A 276 -8.02 8.61 18.01
CA THR A 276 -7.15 9.71 18.43
C THR A 276 -6.44 10.36 17.25
N LEU A 277 -5.84 9.56 16.36
CA LEU A 277 -5.18 10.09 15.16
C LEU A 277 -6.19 10.75 14.22
N GLN A 278 -7.35 10.14 14.03
CA GLN A 278 -8.44 10.74 13.24
C GLN A 278 -8.96 12.04 13.87
N GLY A 279 -9.02 12.13 15.19
CA GLY A 279 -9.43 13.33 15.92
C GLY A 279 -8.46 14.50 15.72
N ILE A 280 -7.14 14.25 15.81
CA ILE A 280 -6.12 15.25 15.52
C ILE A 280 -6.20 15.68 14.05
N ALA A 281 -6.34 14.71 13.15
CA ALA A 281 -6.48 14.95 11.71
C ALA A 281 -7.71 15.84 11.41
N PHE A 282 -8.86 15.51 11.99
CA PHE A 282 -10.10 16.28 11.85
C PHE A 282 -9.97 17.69 12.42
N ALA A 283 -9.41 17.84 13.62
CA ALA A 283 -9.18 19.13 14.25
C ALA A 283 -8.26 20.04 13.42
N SER A 284 -7.33 19.47 12.66
CA SER A 284 -6.43 20.23 11.80
C SER A 284 -7.07 20.77 10.52
N ALA A 285 -8.22 20.22 10.10
CA ALA A 285 -8.87 20.41 8.80
C ALA A 285 -7.99 20.15 7.55
N SER A 286 -6.70 19.93 7.72
CA SER A 286 -5.67 19.79 6.69
C SER A 286 -5.41 18.32 6.32
N SER A 287 -6.17 17.41 6.92
CA SER A 287 -6.07 15.96 6.78
C SER A 287 -7.44 15.36 6.51
N PRO A 288 -8.07 15.65 5.36
CA PRO A 288 -9.32 15.00 4.99
C PRO A 288 -9.04 13.54 4.64
N LEU A 289 -9.97 12.65 5.00
CA LEU A 289 -9.95 11.28 4.51
C LEU A 289 -10.40 11.30 3.04
N PRO A 290 -9.63 10.78 2.07
CA PRO A 290 -9.97 10.85 0.65
C PRO A 290 -11.10 9.90 0.24
N PHE A 291 -11.94 9.47 1.17
CA PHE A 291 -13.23 8.88 0.82
C PHE A 291 -14.19 10.03 0.51
N VAL A 292 -14.51 10.19 -0.78
CA VAL A 292 -15.50 11.15 -1.31
C VAL A 292 -16.91 10.88 -0.73
N PHE A 293 -17.06 9.77 -0.04
CA PHE A 293 -18.28 9.13 0.36
C PHE A 293 -18.27 8.91 1.86
N SER A 294 -19.12 9.66 2.58
CA SER A 294 -19.34 9.45 3.99
C SER A 294 -20.07 8.12 4.19
N ALA A 295 -19.68 7.36 5.21
CA ALA A 295 -20.39 6.18 5.65
C ALA A 295 -20.66 6.28 7.15
N TYR A 296 -21.86 5.91 7.57
CA TYR A 296 -22.23 5.80 8.99
C TYR A 296 -22.38 4.34 9.33
N GLU A 297 -21.58 3.84 10.28
CA GLU A 297 -21.55 2.41 10.67
C GLU A 297 -21.36 1.45 9.46
N GLY A 298 -20.59 1.87 8.46
CA GLY A 298 -20.33 1.08 7.25
C GLY A 298 -21.41 1.17 6.16
N ILE A 299 -22.45 1.97 6.37
CA ILE A 299 -23.49 2.22 5.36
C ILE A 299 -23.20 3.57 4.70
N GLU A 300 -22.94 3.54 3.39
CA GLU A 300 -22.69 4.76 2.62
C GLU A 300 -23.96 5.63 2.62
N THR A 301 -23.78 6.93 2.83
CA THR A 301 -24.89 7.87 3.01
C THR A 301 -25.79 8.03 1.78
N TYR A 302 -25.38 7.52 0.62
CA TYR A 302 -26.07 7.59 -0.67
C TYR A 302 -26.38 6.20 -1.27
N SER A 303 -25.92 5.11 -0.65
CA SER A 303 -26.07 3.75 -1.19
C SER A 303 -27.28 3.07 -0.56
N LEU A 304 -28.48 3.36 -1.05
CA LEU A 304 -29.63 2.51 -0.84
C LEU A 304 -30.51 2.45 -2.07
N LYS A 305 -30.85 1.22 -2.47
CA LYS A 305 -32.02 0.93 -3.28
C LYS A 305 -33.19 0.85 -2.31
N TYR A 306 -34.09 1.82 -2.34
CA TYR A 306 -35.26 1.78 -1.48
C TYR A 306 -36.36 1.00 -2.19
N SER A 307 -36.63 -0.18 -1.70
CA SER A 307 -37.91 -0.83 -1.97
C SER A 307 -38.88 -0.31 -0.89
N ASP A 308 -39.96 0.34 -1.32
CA ASP A 308 -41.22 0.37 -0.57
C ASP A 308 -41.37 1.54 0.45
N ILE A 309 -41.42 2.79 -0.03
CA ILE A 309 -42.17 3.81 0.73
C ILE A 309 -43.66 3.49 0.55
N LEU A 310 -44.35 3.17 1.65
CA LEU A 310 -45.81 3.09 1.68
C LEU A 310 -46.38 4.48 1.94
N VAL A 311 -46.90 5.11 0.89
CA VAL A 311 -47.71 6.34 1.03
C VAL A 311 -49.17 5.93 1.10
N ASN A 312 -49.86 6.29 2.20
CA ASN A 312 -51.28 6.00 2.43
C ASN A 312 -51.65 4.52 2.19
N ASN A 313 -50.84 3.57 2.66
CA ASN A 313 -51.04 2.12 2.51
C ASN A 313 -51.12 1.56 1.07
N GLU A 314 -50.94 2.36 0.02
CA GLU A 314 -51.24 1.91 -1.35
C GLU A 314 -50.21 2.28 -2.41
N THR A 315 -49.39 3.32 -2.22
CA THR A 315 -48.48 3.79 -3.29
C THR A 315 -47.04 3.45 -2.98
N MET A 316 -46.38 2.76 -3.92
CA MET A 316 -44.99 2.32 -3.85
C MET A 316 -44.13 3.24 -4.73
N ILE A 317 -43.12 3.90 -4.15
CA ILE A 317 -42.21 4.79 -4.88
C ILE A 317 -40.80 4.20 -4.85
N ASP A 318 -40.21 3.96 -6.03
CA ASP A 318 -38.77 3.69 -6.16
C ASP A 318 -38.01 5.02 -6.04
N LEU A 319 -37.28 5.18 -4.94
CA LEU A 319 -36.50 6.38 -4.67
C LEU A 319 -35.31 6.55 -5.62
N ASN A 320 -34.81 5.52 -6.31
CA ASN A 320 -33.76 5.72 -7.31
C ASN A 320 -34.27 6.54 -8.50
N ASP A 321 -35.47 6.20 -8.96
CA ASP A 321 -36.16 6.92 -10.04
C ASP A 321 -36.52 8.34 -9.61
N ALA A 322 -36.92 8.51 -8.36
CA ALA A 322 -37.27 9.81 -7.81
C ALA A 322 -36.05 10.65 -7.39
N TYR A 323 -34.88 10.05 -7.09
CA TYR A 323 -33.63 10.75 -6.78
C TYR A 323 -33.14 11.59 -7.97
N SER A 324 -33.31 11.06 -9.18
CA SER A 324 -33.01 11.79 -10.42
C SER A 324 -33.87 13.04 -10.62
N LYS A 325 -35.05 13.08 -9.98
CA LYS A 325 -36.04 14.16 -10.05
C LYS A 325 -35.90 15.17 -8.92
N ILE A 326 -34.99 14.95 -7.96
CA ILE A 326 -34.70 15.94 -6.90
C ILE A 326 -33.89 17.09 -7.48
N GLU A 327 -34.59 18.19 -7.78
CA GLU A 327 -33.98 19.48 -8.09
C GLU A 327 -33.53 20.20 -6.80
N GLY A 328 -32.44 20.97 -6.89
CA GLY A 328 -31.92 21.76 -5.77
C GLY A 328 -30.43 21.53 -5.46
N PRO A 329 -29.89 22.23 -4.44
CA PRO A 329 -28.47 22.17 -4.09
C PRO A 329 -28.08 20.78 -3.55
N TYR A 330 -26.84 20.37 -3.78
CA TYR A 330 -26.29 19.09 -3.31
C TYR A 330 -26.56 18.81 -1.82
N ASN A 331 -26.49 19.84 -0.97
CA ASN A 331 -26.77 19.70 0.46
C ASN A 331 -28.20 19.24 0.77
N LEU A 332 -29.19 19.58 -0.05
CA LEU A 332 -30.55 19.08 0.10
C LEU A 332 -30.61 17.56 -0.08
N ARG A 333 -29.81 17.01 -1.00
CA ARG A 333 -29.67 15.55 -1.20
C ARG A 333 -29.06 14.86 0.01
N ASN A 334 -28.12 15.50 0.70
CA ASN A 334 -27.56 14.99 1.95
C ASN A 334 -28.60 14.96 3.08
N VAL A 335 -29.56 15.89 3.09
CA VAL A 335 -30.68 15.87 4.06
C VAL A 335 -31.55 14.63 3.84
N TYR A 336 -31.90 14.28 2.60
CA TYR A 336 -32.61 13.02 2.28
C TYR A 336 -31.86 11.79 2.79
N GLY A 337 -30.53 11.76 2.62
CA GLY A 337 -29.72 10.69 3.18
C GLY A 337 -29.78 10.64 4.71
N ALA A 338 -29.65 11.79 5.37
CA ALA A 338 -29.73 11.90 6.83
C ALA A 338 -31.12 11.56 7.39
N MET A 339 -32.19 11.58 6.59
CA MET A 339 -33.54 11.18 7.02
C MET A 339 -33.82 9.70 6.73
N PHE A 340 -33.52 9.27 5.51
CA PHE A 340 -34.03 8.01 4.96
C PHE A 340 -32.95 6.98 4.69
N THR A 341 -31.68 7.35 4.42
CA THR A 341 -30.64 6.33 4.23
C THR A 341 -30.00 5.89 5.54
N TYR A 342 -29.17 6.76 6.11
CA TYR A 342 -28.29 6.40 7.22
C TYR A 342 -28.74 6.96 8.56
N GLY A 343 -29.60 7.98 8.56
CA GLY A 343 -30.19 8.52 9.79
C GLY A 343 -30.97 7.53 10.64
N PRO A 344 -31.72 6.57 10.07
CA PRO A 344 -32.37 5.49 10.81
C PRO A 344 -31.41 4.69 11.69
N LEU A 345 -30.13 4.62 11.30
CA LEU A 345 -29.08 3.89 12.01
C LEU A 345 -28.46 4.68 13.16
N PHE A 346 -28.77 5.98 13.29
CA PHE A 346 -28.18 6.83 14.33
C PHE A 346 -28.41 6.24 15.72
N LYS A 347 -27.31 5.94 16.41
CA LYS A 347 -27.33 5.46 17.81
C LYS A 347 -27.13 6.60 18.82
N ASN A 348 -26.51 7.70 18.40
CA ASN A 348 -26.24 8.84 19.26
C ASN A 348 -27.50 9.70 19.43
N GLU A 349 -27.91 9.97 20.68
CA GLU A 349 -29.12 10.72 20.99
C GLU A 349 -29.19 12.10 20.29
N LYS A 350 -28.07 12.81 20.18
CA LYS A 350 -28.04 14.11 19.48
C LYS A 350 -28.30 13.97 17.99
N LEU A 351 -27.78 12.92 17.37
CA LEU A 351 -28.01 12.63 15.95
C LEU A 351 -29.44 12.15 15.71
N VAL A 352 -29.99 11.35 16.62
CA VAL A 352 -31.41 10.95 16.59
C VAL A 352 -32.30 12.18 16.71
N GLN A 353 -32.01 13.09 17.64
CA GLN A 353 -32.74 14.34 17.81
C GLN A 353 -32.67 15.21 16.55
N LEU A 354 -31.46 15.41 16.00
CA LEU A 354 -31.26 16.13 14.74
C LEU A 354 -32.13 15.56 13.62
N ARG A 355 -32.14 14.24 13.45
CA ARG A 355 -32.99 13.57 12.46
C ARG A 355 -34.46 13.85 12.72
N GLN A 356 -34.92 13.76 13.97
CA GLN A 356 -36.32 13.99 14.30
C GLN A 356 -36.74 15.43 14.08
N ASP A 357 -35.87 16.40 14.35
CA ASP A 357 -36.14 17.82 14.08
C ASP A 357 -36.27 18.07 12.57
N ILE A 358 -35.40 17.45 11.77
CA ILE A 358 -35.47 17.51 10.30
C ILE A 358 -36.78 16.86 9.80
N LEU A 359 -37.14 15.68 10.29
CA LEU A 359 -38.39 15.00 9.92
C LEU A 359 -39.62 15.84 10.31
N ARG A 360 -39.66 16.38 11.54
CA ARG A 360 -40.76 17.23 11.99
C ARG A 360 -40.90 18.48 11.15
N TRP A 361 -39.81 19.21 10.91
CA TRP A 361 -39.88 20.46 10.16
C TRP A 361 -40.13 20.23 8.66
N GLY A 362 -39.37 19.31 8.06
CA GLY A 362 -39.39 19.04 6.61
C GLY A 362 -40.60 18.24 6.13
N ILE A 363 -41.18 17.40 7.00
CA ILE A 363 -42.30 16.50 6.66
C ILE A 363 -43.61 16.95 7.33
N CYS A 364 -43.60 17.26 8.64
CA CYS A 364 -44.82 17.64 9.36
C CYS A 364 -45.10 19.16 9.35
N GLY A 365 -44.09 19.99 9.07
CA GLY A 365 -44.19 21.45 8.95
C GLY A 365 -44.64 21.91 7.56
N GLU A 366 -43.84 22.73 6.88
CA GLU A 366 -44.16 23.28 5.56
C GLU A 366 -44.11 22.26 4.40
N LYS A 367 -43.79 20.99 4.70
CA LYS A 367 -43.71 19.87 3.74
C LYS A 367 -42.71 20.07 2.58
N ILE A 368 -41.74 20.98 2.75
CA ILE A 368 -40.76 21.39 1.72
C ILE A 368 -39.98 20.20 1.16
N ILE A 369 -39.66 19.23 2.02
CA ILE A 369 -38.82 18.08 1.68
C ILE A 369 -39.63 16.98 0.98
N ILE A 370 -40.95 17.00 1.06
CA ILE A 370 -41.78 15.95 0.45
C ILE A 370 -42.42 16.36 -0.87
N LEU A 371 -42.38 17.66 -1.21
CA LEU A 371 -42.94 18.17 -2.46
C LEU A 371 -42.50 17.37 -3.70
N PRO A 372 -41.22 16.93 -3.82
CA PRO A 372 -40.79 16.13 -4.96
C PRO A 372 -41.33 14.69 -4.99
N PHE A 373 -41.83 14.17 -3.86
CA PHE A 373 -42.21 12.76 -3.68
C PHE A 373 -43.71 12.55 -3.38
N ALA A 374 -44.51 13.61 -3.20
CA ALA A 374 -45.95 13.56 -2.93
C ALA A 374 -46.36 12.68 -1.71
N ILE A 375 -45.54 12.61 -0.65
CA ILE A 375 -45.85 11.83 0.55
C ILE A 375 -46.63 12.70 1.54
N HIS A 376 -47.82 12.28 1.99
CA HIS A 376 -48.65 13.08 2.91
C HIS A 376 -48.75 12.50 4.33
N ASN A 377 -48.52 11.19 4.49
CA ASN A 377 -48.30 10.46 5.74
C ASN A 377 -47.43 9.24 5.40
N ALA A 378 -46.33 9.01 6.13
CA ALA A 378 -45.38 7.94 5.79
C ALA A 378 -44.98 7.09 7.00
N SER A 379 -45.23 5.79 6.87
CA SER A 379 -44.37 4.75 7.42
C SER A 379 -43.49 4.24 6.28
N THR A 380 -42.17 4.30 6.44
CA THR A 380 -41.22 3.81 5.43
C THR A 380 -40.51 2.58 5.98
N ILE A 381 -40.50 1.50 5.21
CA ILE A 381 -39.66 0.34 5.50
C ILE A 381 -38.43 0.48 4.60
N ILE A 382 -37.26 0.57 5.22
CA ILE A 382 -36.00 0.72 4.50
C ILE A 382 -35.32 -0.64 4.52
N LYS A 383 -35.12 -1.21 3.35
CA LYS A 383 -34.32 -2.43 3.20
C LYS A 383 -32.91 -2.06 2.77
N THR A 384 -31.92 -2.53 3.51
CA THR A 384 -30.52 -2.38 3.13
C THR A 384 -30.09 -3.47 2.15
N PHE A 385 -28.97 -3.26 1.47
CA PHE A 385 -28.42 -4.21 0.49
C PHE A 385 -28.06 -5.57 1.12
N ASP A 386 -27.76 -5.62 2.42
CA ASP A 386 -27.54 -6.84 3.21
C ASP A 386 -28.84 -7.46 3.76
N GLY A 387 -30.01 -6.96 3.35
CA GLY A 387 -31.31 -7.54 3.66
C GLY A 387 -31.89 -7.18 5.03
N LYS A 388 -31.32 -6.20 5.75
CA LYS A 388 -31.90 -5.70 7.01
C LYS A 388 -33.04 -4.73 6.73
N GLU A 389 -34.10 -4.85 7.51
CA GLU A 389 -35.28 -3.99 7.40
C GLU A 389 -35.36 -3.02 8.58
N PHE A 390 -35.59 -1.74 8.28
CA PHE A 390 -35.76 -0.68 9.28
C PHE A 390 -37.10 0.01 9.06
N SER A 391 -37.96 0.02 10.07
CA SER A 391 -39.22 0.77 10.03
C SER A 391 -39.01 2.18 10.57
N LEU A 392 -39.20 3.19 9.72
CA LEU A 392 -39.33 4.58 10.12
C LEU A 392 -40.83 4.92 10.19
N SER A 393 -41.36 5.13 11.39
CA SER A 393 -42.72 5.65 11.60
C SER A 393 -42.65 7.14 11.92
N ILE A 394 -43.20 7.99 11.06
CA ILE A 394 -43.31 9.43 11.33
C ILE A 394 -44.67 9.69 11.93
N ASN A 395 -44.71 10.08 13.21
CA ASN A 395 -45.94 10.52 13.86
C ASN A 395 -45.96 12.06 13.85
N CYS A 396 -46.78 12.63 12.96
CA CYS A 396 -46.97 14.08 12.89
C CYS A 396 -47.98 14.61 13.91
N ASN A 397 -48.55 13.76 14.78
CA ASN A 397 -49.43 14.22 15.85
C ASN A 397 -48.59 14.72 17.02
N VAL A 398 -48.59 16.05 17.19
CA VAL A 398 -48.43 16.72 18.48
C VAL A 398 -49.72 17.46 18.76
#